data_AF-A0A3S3TE88-F1
#
_entry.id   AF-A0A3S3TE88-F1
#
_cell.length_a   1.000
_cell.length_b   1.000
_cell.length_c   1.000
_cell.angle_alpha   90.00
_cell.angle_beta   90.00
_cell.angle_gamma   90.00
#
_symmetry.space_group_name_H-M   'P 1'
#
loop_
_entity.id
_entity.type
_entity.pdbx_description
1 polymer ?
#
loop_
_entity_poly.entity_id
_entity_poly.type
_entity_poly.pdbx_seq_one_letter_code
_entity_poly.pdbx_strand_id
1 'polypeptide(L)'
;MASSLTTFTDEARIALDTLSGRAAGLFSPSLRLGVTGLSRAGKTVFISALVHNLIHGGRLPLFEAQKSGRIARAFLEEQPDDAVPRFQYEDHVAALVNDRVWPDSTRAISELRLTIEYESASGWNRLFSAGKLSIDIVDYPGEWLLDLPLLGKSFADFSREAVELAALPVRSDLSQAWRELASTVNPDADADEMTARRLAESFAAYLKGCKLDERALSTLPPGRFLMPGDLEGSPALTFAPLMILADGRPRSGSLQAMMERRYEAYKTHVVKPFFREHITRLDRQIVLIDAMQALNA
;
A
#
# COMPACT_ATOMS: atom_id res chain seq x y z
N MET A 1 21.39 26.90 3.93
CA MET A 1 20.38 27.55 4.78
C MET A 1 19.10 27.86 3.98
N ALA A 2 18.54 26.88 3.25
CA ALA A 2 17.34 27.09 2.42
C ALA A 2 16.37 25.87 2.42
N SER A 3 16.65 24.84 3.23
CA SER A 3 15.89 23.58 3.27
C SER A 3 14.95 23.44 4.48
N SER A 4 14.92 24.45 5.37
CA SER A 4 14.05 24.43 6.56
C SER A 4 12.72 25.15 6.36
N LEU A 5 12.66 26.11 5.42
CA LEU A 5 11.45 26.91 5.20
C LEU A 5 10.35 26.13 4.47
N THR A 6 10.73 25.18 3.60
CA THR A 6 9.78 24.35 2.83
C THR A 6 9.05 23.33 3.71
N THR A 7 9.73 22.75 4.70
CA THR A 7 9.15 21.74 5.60
C THR A 7 8.10 22.33 6.55
N PHE A 8 8.35 23.54 7.07
CA PHE A 8 7.38 24.22 7.93
C PHE A 8 6.14 24.68 7.16
N THR A 9 6.29 25.12 5.91
CA THR A 9 5.15 25.47 5.06
C THR A 9 4.33 24.25 4.69
N ASP A 10 4.96 23.11 4.40
CA ASP A 10 4.24 21.87 4.08
C ASP A 10 3.51 21.29 5.30
N GLU A 11 4.15 21.27 6.47
CA GLU A 11 3.48 20.83 7.70
C GLU A 11 2.32 21.74 8.10
N ALA A 12 2.46 23.06 7.92
CA ALA A 12 1.38 24.01 8.15
C ALA A 12 0.23 23.83 7.14
N ARG A 13 0.54 23.55 5.87
CA ARG A 13 -0.46 23.30 4.82
C ARG A 13 -1.21 22.00 5.06
N ILE A 14 -0.51 20.93 5.43
CA ILE A 14 -1.10 19.63 5.79
C ILE A 14 -1.98 19.76 7.04
N ALA A 15 -1.56 20.54 8.04
CA ALA A 15 -2.37 20.82 9.22
C ALA A 15 -3.62 21.64 8.86
N LEU A 16 -3.51 22.60 7.95
CA LEU A 16 -4.63 23.40 7.46
C LEU A 16 -5.62 22.55 6.64
N ASP A 17 -5.13 21.64 5.79
CA ASP A 17 -5.96 20.70 5.00
C ASP A 17 -6.66 19.66 5.89
N THR A 18 -5.98 19.22 6.96
CA THR A 18 -6.59 18.34 7.95
C THR A 18 -7.69 19.07 8.74
N LEU A 19 -7.52 20.36 9.01
CA LEU A 19 -8.51 21.20 9.69
C LEU A 19 -9.68 21.59 8.78
N SER A 20 -9.43 21.88 7.51
CA SER A 20 -10.47 22.19 6.52
C SER A 20 -11.32 20.96 6.20
N GLY A 21 -10.70 19.77 6.07
CA GLY A 21 -11.41 18.50 5.96
C GLY A 21 -12.30 18.20 7.18
N ARG A 22 -11.84 18.57 8.39
CA ARG A 22 -12.65 18.45 9.62
C ARG A 22 -13.78 19.47 9.72
N ALA A 23 -13.61 20.68 9.18
CA ALA A 23 -14.66 21.70 9.14
C ALA A 23 -15.76 21.37 8.10
N ALA A 24 -15.41 20.78 6.96
CA ALA A 24 -16.37 20.23 6.00
C ALA A 24 -17.19 19.05 6.59
N GLY A 25 -16.57 18.26 7.47
CA GLY A 25 -17.20 17.17 8.22
C GLY A 25 -18.32 17.61 9.19
N LEU A 26 -18.47 18.91 9.46
CA LEU A 26 -19.54 19.44 10.30
C LEU A 26 -20.92 19.48 9.60
N PHE A 27 -20.95 19.40 8.27
CA PHE A 27 -22.20 19.42 7.48
C PHE A 27 -22.49 18.10 6.74
N SER A 28 -21.48 17.24 6.52
CA SER A 28 -21.65 15.88 6.01
C SER A 28 -20.58 14.99 6.62
N PRO A 29 -20.92 13.99 7.46
CA PRO A 29 -19.94 13.05 7.99
C PRO A 29 -19.20 12.36 6.85
N SER A 30 -17.87 12.23 7.00
CA SER A 30 -17.02 11.45 6.12
C SER A 30 -16.43 10.24 6.85
N LEU A 31 -16.30 9.13 6.14
CA LEU A 31 -15.69 7.88 6.62
C LEU A 31 -14.63 7.45 5.62
N ARG A 32 -13.37 7.35 6.05
CA ARG A 32 -12.28 6.83 5.21
C ARG A 32 -12.11 5.33 5.44
N LEU A 33 -12.41 4.54 4.41
CA LEU A 33 -12.37 3.09 4.41
C LEU A 33 -11.15 2.60 3.62
N GLY A 34 -10.17 2.03 4.30
CA GLY A 34 -9.07 1.34 3.65
C GLY A 34 -9.52 -0.04 3.18
N VAL A 35 -9.17 -0.40 1.94
CA VAL A 35 -9.34 -1.75 1.40
C VAL A 35 -7.97 -2.24 0.99
N THR A 36 -7.55 -3.35 1.58
CA THR A 36 -6.25 -3.96 1.29
C THR A 36 -6.34 -5.48 1.30
N GLY A 37 -5.22 -6.14 1.01
CA GLY A 37 -5.13 -7.56 0.75
C GLY A 37 -3.96 -7.84 -0.19
N LEU A 38 -3.37 -9.04 -0.06
CA LEU A 38 -2.31 -9.48 -0.95
C LEU A 38 -2.75 -9.44 -2.42
N SER A 39 -1.80 -9.39 -3.35
CA SER A 39 -2.10 -9.44 -4.78
C SER A 39 -3.06 -10.58 -5.11
N ARG A 40 -4.06 -10.29 -5.96
CA ARG A 40 -5.16 -11.19 -6.35
C ARG A 40 -6.18 -11.59 -5.28
N ALA A 41 -6.15 -11.00 -4.08
CA ALA A 41 -7.20 -11.23 -3.07
C ALA A 41 -8.62 -10.71 -3.44
N GLY A 42 -8.82 -10.16 -4.65
CA GLY A 42 -10.13 -9.72 -5.13
C GLY A 42 -10.54 -8.28 -4.74
N LYS A 43 -9.58 -7.42 -4.34
CA LYS A 43 -9.84 -6.00 -3.96
C LYS A 43 -10.66 -5.23 -4.99
N THR A 44 -10.20 -5.22 -6.25
CA THR A 44 -10.84 -4.51 -7.35
C THR A 44 -12.27 -4.98 -7.59
N VAL A 45 -12.49 -6.30 -7.52
CA VAL A 45 -13.83 -6.92 -7.67
C VAL A 45 -14.73 -6.55 -6.49
N PHE A 46 -14.22 -6.65 -5.26
CA PHE A 46 -14.95 -6.32 -4.05
C PHE A 46 -15.42 -4.86 -4.05
N ILE A 47 -14.51 -3.91 -4.32
CA ILE A 47 -14.83 -2.47 -4.34
C ILE A 47 -15.86 -2.19 -5.44
N SER A 48 -15.62 -2.70 -6.66
CA SER A 48 -16.54 -2.50 -7.78
C SER A 48 -17.93 -3.05 -7.47
N ALA A 49 -18.02 -4.26 -6.92
CA ALA A 49 -19.30 -4.87 -6.56
C ALA A 49 -20.01 -4.11 -5.42
N LEU A 50 -19.27 -3.69 -4.39
CA LEU A 50 -19.82 -2.92 -3.26
C LEU A 50 -20.42 -1.59 -3.75
N VAL A 51 -19.62 -0.82 -4.49
CA VAL A 51 -20.03 0.47 -5.05
C VAL A 51 -21.21 0.30 -6.01
N HIS A 52 -21.12 -0.68 -6.91
CA HIS A 52 -22.19 -0.94 -7.88
C HIS A 52 -23.52 -1.28 -7.23
N ASN A 53 -23.51 -2.14 -6.20
CA ASN A 53 -24.73 -2.50 -5.47
C ASN A 53 -25.31 -1.33 -4.67
N LEU A 54 -24.49 -0.43 -4.14
CA LEU A 54 -24.98 0.73 -3.41
C LEU A 54 -25.62 1.75 -4.36
N ILE A 55 -25.00 2.03 -5.51
CA ILE A 55 -25.51 3.01 -6.49
C ILE A 55 -26.80 2.52 -7.16
N HIS A 56 -26.86 1.24 -7.56
CA HIS A 56 -27.96 0.71 -8.37
C HIS A 56 -29.05 0.00 -7.54
N GLY A 57 -28.99 0.07 -6.21
CA GLY A 57 -30.00 -0.53 -5.34
C GLY A 57 -30.01 -2.06 -5.38
N GLY A 58 -28.82 -2.66 -5.33
CA GLY A 58 -28.64 -4.10 -5.28
C GLY A 58 -29.31 -4.77 -4.06
N ARG A 59 -29.45 -6.09 -4.11
CA ARG A 59 -30.06 -6.89 -3.03
C ARG A 59 -29.09 -7.05 -1.86
N LEU A 60 -29.18 -6.15 -0.88
CA LEU A 60 -28.36 -6.18 0.35
C LEU A 60 -29.21 -6.51 1.59
N PRO A 61 -29.70 -7.75 1.76
CA PRO A 61 -30.65 -8.10 2.82
C PRO A 61 -30.06 -8.05 4.24
N LEU A 62 -28.73 -8.13 4.37
CA LEU A 62 -28.04 -7.99 5.65
C LEU A 62 -27.66 -6.54 5.96
N PHE A 63 -27.83 -5.62 5.01
CA PHE A 63 -27.59 -4.21 5.23
C PHE A 63 -28.90 -3.53 5.65
N GLU A 64 -29.07 -3.34 6.96
CA GLU A 64 -30.34 -2.88 7.54
C GLU A 64 -30.84 -1.57 6.92
N ALA A 65 -29.96 -0.61 6.65
CA ALA A 65 -30.33 0.67 6.04
C ALA A 65 -30.96 0.49 4.65
N GLN A 66 -30.39 -0.38 3.81
CA GLN A 66 -30.95 -0.71 2.49
C GLN A 66 -32.25 -1.52 2.65
N LYS A 67 -32.26 -2.53 3.53
CA LYS A 67 -33.42 -3.39 3.77
C LYS A 67 -34.63 -2.61 4.26
N SER A 68 -34.43 -1.62 5.12
CA SER A 68 -35.50 -0.76 5.65
C SER A 68 -35.89 0.39 4.71
N GLY A 69 -35.31 0.47 3.50
CA GLY A 69 -35.59 1.53 2.54
C GLY A 69 -35.12 2.93 2.98
N ARG A 70 -34.12 3.00 3.87
CA ARG A 70 -33.62 4.27 4.42
C ARG A 70 -32.56 4.93 3.55
N ILE A 71 -32.02 4.23 2.55
CA ILE A 71 -31.08 4.83 1.60
C ILE A 71 -31.89 5.47 0.48
N ALA A 72 -31.84 6.80 0.40
CA ALA A 72 -32.55 7.56 -0.62
C ALA A 72 -31.84 7.48 -1.97
N ARG A 73 -30.51 7.69 -1.97
CA ARG A 73 -29.66 7.52 -3.15
C ARG A 73 -28.20 7.32 -2.76
N ALA A 74 -27.43 6.68 -3.63
CA ALA A 74 -25.98 6.66 -3.57
C ALA A 74 -25.38 7.00 -4.93
N PHE A 75 -24.31 7.77 -4.95
CA PHE A 75 -23.66 8.24 -6.18
C PHE A 75 -22.18 8.55 -5.94
N LEU A 76 -21.40 8.56 -7.02
CA LEU A 76 -19.99 8.93 -6.97
C LEU A 76 -19.85 10.45 -6.95
N GLU A 77 -19.00 10.97 -6.08
CA GLU A 77 -18.57 12.37 -6.06
C GLU A 77 -17.09 12.50 -6.42
N GLU A 78 -16.65 13.72 -6.69
CA GLU A 78 -15.22 14.02 -6.83
C GLU A 78 -14.48 13.65 -5.55
N GLN A 79 -13.33 13.00 -5.73
CA GLN A 79 -12.48 12.57 -4.63
C GLN A 79 -11.81 13.78 -3.97
N PRO A 80 -11.44 13.67 -2.68
CA PRO A 80 -10.85 14.80 -1.96
C PRO A 80 -9.39 15.08 -2.29
N ASP A 81 -8.65 14.08 -2.79
CA ASP A 81 -7.20 14.14 -2.97
C ASP A 81 -6.83 13.97 -4.43
N ASP A 82 -6.48 15.07 -5.10
CA ASP A 82 -6.09 15.07 -6.52
C ASP A 82 -4.69 14.48 -6.77
N ALA A 83 -3.89 14.24 -5.71
CA ALA A 83 -2.58 13.62 -5.85
C ALA A 83 -2.66 12.08 -5.92
N VAL A 84 -3.81 11.50 -5.52
CA VAL A 84 -4.03 10.05 -5.55
C VAL A 84 -4.81 9.68 -6.83
N PRO A 85 -4.39 8.67 -7.61
CA PRO A 85 -5.16 8.22 -8.76
C PRO A 85 -6.60 7.82 -8.40
N ARG A 86 -7.57 8.19 -9.25
CA ARG A 86 -8.96 7.75 -9.07
C ARG A 86 -9.10 6.26 -9.37
N PHE A 87 -9.88 5.55 -8.54
CA PHE A 87 -10.28 4.18 -8.83
C PHE A 87 -11.19 4.14 -10.07
N GLN A 88 -10.80 3.32 -11.07
CA GLN A 88 -11.45 3.23 -12.37
C GLN A 88 -12.71 2.36 -12.31
N TYR A 89 -13.68 2.77 -11.48
CA TYR A 89 -14.92 2.04 -11.24
C TYR A 89 -15.65 1.69 -12.54
N GLU A 90 -15.78 2.66 -13.44
CA GLU A 90 -16.49 2.51 -14.71
C GLU A 90 -15.86 1.41 -15.58
N ASP A 91 -14.53 1.42 -15.73
CA ASP A 91 -13.79 0.44 -16.52
C ASP A 91 -13.85 -0.95 -15.89
N HIS A 92 -13.76 -1.04 -14.56
CA HIS A 92 -13.85 -2.32 -13.85
C HIS A 92 -15.24 -2.94 -13.94
N VAL A 93 -16.31 -2.13 -13.90
CA VAL A 93 -17.68 -2.63 -14.14
C VAL A 93 -17.86 -3.08 -15.58
N ALA A 94 -17.34 -2.32 -16.57
CA ALA A 94 -17.38 -2.72 -17.96
C ALA A 94 -16.68 -4.07 -18.19
N ALA A 95 -15.49 -4.25 -17.62
CA ALA A 95 -14.76 -5.52 -17.69
C ALA A 95 -15.57 -6.70 -17.12
N LEU A 96 -16.21 -6.52 -15.96
CA LEU A 96 -16.99 -7.57 -15.29
C LEU A 96 -18.31 -7.89 -16.01
N VAL A 97 -19.03 -6.87 -16.47
CA VAL A 97 -20.41 -7.01 -16.99
C VAL A 97 -20.43 -7.23 -18.50
N ASN A 98 -19.67 -6.41 -19.25
CA ASN A 98 -19.69 -6.43 -20.71
C ASN A 98 -18.71 -7.49 -21.24
N ASP A 99 -17.45 -7.39 -20.84
CA ASP A 99 -16.38 -8.24 -21.37
C ASP A 99 -16.30 -9.59 -20.67
N ARG A 100 -16.89 -9.70 -19.47
CA ARG A 100 -16.91 -10.89 -18.61
C ARG A 100 -15.51 -11.39 -18.27
N VAL A 101 -14.60 -10.44 -18.07
CA VAL A 101 -13.23 -10.70 -17.65
C VAL A 101 -12.98 -10.10 -16.26
N TRP A 102 -12.08 -10.71 -15.51
CA TRP A 102 -11.66 -10.15 -14.24
C TRP A 102 -10.81 -8.89 -14.48
N PRO A 103 -11.12 -7.76 -13.80
CA PRO A 103 -10.35 -6.54 -13.96
C PRO A 103 -8.93 -6.72 -13.43
N ASP A 104 -8.01 -5.92 -14.00
CA ASP A 104 -6.61 -5.95 -13.60
C ASP A 104 -6.43 -5.67 -12.10
N SER A 105 -5.47 -6.37 -11.50
CA SER A 105 -5.12 -6.15 -10.09
C SER A 105 -4.50 -4.76 -9.90
N THR A 106 -4.95 -4.07 -8.87
CA THR A 106 -4.44 -2.77 -8.44
C THR A 106 -2.92 -2.81 -8.20
N ARG A 107 -2.16 -1.98 -8.94
CA ARG A 107 -0.68 -1.88 -8.86
C ARG A 107 -0.18 -0.64 -8.10
N ALA A 108 -1.05 0.35 -7.92
CA ALA A 108 -0.78 1.60 -7.23
C ALA A 108 -1.93 1.93 -6.28
N ILE A 109 -1.75 2.91 -5.39
CA ILE A 109 -2.86 3.37 -4.56
C ILE A 109 -3.93 4.04 -5.44
N SER A 110 -5.19 3.86 -5.11
CA SER A 110 -6.29 4.58 -5.74
C SER A 110 -7.42 4.89 -4.76
N GLU A 111 -8.20 5.92 -5.05
CA GLU A 111 -9.29 6.38 -4.19
C GLU A 111 -10.58 6.63 -4.98
N LEU A 112 -11.72 6.46 -4.32
CA LEU A 112 -13.01 6.95 -4.81
C LEU A 112 -13.86 7.47 -3.65
N ARG A 113 -14.71 8.46 -3.93
CA ARG A 113 -15.71 8.96 -3.00
C ARG A 113 -17.10 8.46 -3.39
N LEU A 114 -17.73 7.74 -2.48
CA LEU A 114 -19.13 7.33 -2.56
C LEU A 114 -19.95 8.16 -1.58
N THR A 115 -20.93 8.90 -2.08
CA THR A 115 -21.89 9.62 -1.24
C THR A 115 -23.18 8.82 -1.11
N ILE A 116 -23.66 8.66 0.12
CA ILE A 116 -24.92 8.00 0.48
C ILE A 116 -25.82 9.02 1.18
N GLU A 117 -26.96 9.29 0.57
CA GLU A 117 -28.04 10.04 1.21
C GLU A 117 -29.02 9.08 1.87
N TYR A 118 -29.32 9.33 3.14
CA TYR A 118 -30.13 8.42 3.95
C TYR A 118 -31.10 9.16 4.87
N GLU A 119 -32.16 8.46 5.27
CA GLU A 119 -33.11 8.90 6.28
C GLU A 119 -32.70 8.38 7.66
N SER A 120 -32.69 9.28 8.65
CA SER A 120 -32.33 8.94 10.03
C SER A 120 -33.33 7.96 10.66
N ALA A 121 -32.82 6.97 11.42
CA ALA A 121 -33.64 5.97 12.11
C ALA A 121 -34.33 6.49 13.38
N SER A 122 -33.90 7.63 13.94
CA SER A 122 -34.40 8.12 15.23
C SER A 122 -35.78 8.78 15.11
N GLY A 123 -36.80 8.21 15.78
CA GLY A 123 -38.19 8.67 15.77
C GLY A 123 -38.43 10.11 16.27
N TRP A 124 -37.44 10.74 16.91
CA TRP A 124 -37.46 12.15 17.32
C TRP A 124 -36.96 13.12 16.23
N ASN A 125 -36.28 12.63 15.19
CA ASN A 125 -35.73 13.44 14.08
C ASN A 125 -36.56 13.37 12.79
N ARG A 126 -37.80 12.87 12.81
CA ARG A 126 -38.67 12.88 11.60
C ARG A 126 -38.96 14.29 11.06
N LEU A 127 -38.70 15.35 11.86
CA LEU A 127 -38.76 16.74 11.42
C LEU A 127 -37.41 17.32 10.95
N PHE A 128 -36.27 16.65 11.16
CA PHE A 128 -34.94 17.17 10.84
C PHE A 128 -34.08 16.18 10.02
N SER A 129 -34.04 16.49 8.71
CA SER A 129 -33.02 16.29 7.68
C SER A 129 -32.60 14.86 7.29
N ALA A 130 -32.72 14.60 5.97
CA ALA A 130 -31.89 13.65 5.25
C ALA A 130 -30.41 13.88 5.61
N GLY A 131 -29.70 12.80 5.96
CA GLY A 131 -28.27 12.81 6.21
C GLY A 131 -27.50 12.46 4.95
N LYS A 132 -26.32 13.06 4.77
CA LYS A 132 -25.37 12.71 3.72
C LYS A 132 -24.12 12.14 4.37
N LEU A 133 -23.78 10.90 4.05
CA LEU A 133 -22.53 10.24 4.45
C LEU A 133 -21.63 10.11 3.24
N SER A 134 -20.41 10.64 3.31
CA SER A 134 -19.38 10.42 2.29
C SER A 134 -18.44 9.32 2.73
N ILE A 135 -18.21 8.32 1.89
CA ILE A 135 -17.31 7.21 2.14
C ILE A 135 -16.16 7.30 1.14
N ASP A 136 -14.98 7.59 1.66
CA ASP A 136 -13.74 7.65 0.89
C ASP A 136 -13.09 6.27 0.93
N ILE A 137 -13.19 5.52 -0.16
CA ILE A 137 -12.64 4.16 -0.26
C ILE A 137 -11.24 4.25 -0.86
N VAL A 138 -10.22 3.85 -0.09
CA VAL A 138 -8.82 3.85 -0.50
C VAL A 138 -8.37 2.41 -0.75
N ASP A 139 -8.08 2.07 -2.01
CA ASP A 139 -7.50 0.79 -2.40
C ASP A 139 -5.97 0.88 -2.47
N TYR A 140 -5.28 -0.01 -1.75
CA TYR A 140 -3.83 -0.06 -1.78
C TYR A 140 -3.28 -1.50 -1.65
N PRO A 141 -2.11 -1.79 -2.24
CA PRO A 141 -1.49 -3.12 -2.15
C PRO A 141 -1.14 -3.51 -0.71
N GLY A 142 -1.57 -4.70 -0.27
CA GLY A 142 -1.28 -5.20 1.09
C GLY A 142 0.21 -5.45 1.34
N GLU A 143 0.97 -5.69 0.27
CA GLU A 143 2.42 -5.85 0.33
C GLU A 143 3.13 -4.63 0.94
N TRP A 144 2.57 -3.43 0.82
CA TRP A 144 3.18 -2.23 1.39
C TRP A 144 3.08 -2.17 2.92
N LEU A 145 2.15 -2.92 3.52
CA LEU A 145 2.09 -3.06 4.98
C LEU A 145 3.26 -3.89 5.52
N LEU A 146 3.89 -4.73 4.69
CA LEU A 146 5.05 -5.54 5.07
C LEU A 146 6.29 -4.67 5.37
N ASP A 147 6.30 -3.42 4.91
CA ASP A 147 7.40 -2.49 5.12
C ASP A 147 7.36 -1.80 6.47
N LEU A 148 6.25 -1.87 7.20
CA LEU A 148 6.09 -1.17 8.47
C LEU A 148 7.18 -1.54 9.50
N PRO A 149 7.59 -2.82 9.67
CA PRO A 149 8.68 -3.18 10.57
C PRO A 149 10.03 -2.55 10.20
N LEU A 150 10.25 -2.16 8.94
CA LEU A 150 11.52 -1.54 8.52
C LEU A 150 11.75 -0.18 9.18
N LEU A 151 10.69 0.54 9.56
CA LEU A 151 10.80 1.84 10.23
C LEU A 151 11.60 1.76 11.53
N GLY A 152 11.50 0.64 12.26
CA GLY A 152 12.21 0.39 13.51
C GLY A 152 13.54 -0.35 13.35
N LYS A 153 13.95 -0.73 12.13
CA LYS A 153 15.14 -1.55 11.88
C LYS A 153 16.27 -0.75 11.24
N SER A 154 17.48 -0.98 11.73
CA SER A 154 18.69 -0.50 11.07
C SER A 154 18.96 -1.30 9.79
N PHE A 155 19.78 -0.76 8.88
CA PHE A 155 20.22 -1.50 7.69
C PHE A 155 20.97 -2.79 8.06
N ALA A 156 21.70 -2.78 9.18
CA ALA A 156 22.43 -3.94 9.66
C ALA A 156 21.49 -5.06 10.13
N ASP A 157 20.45 -4.72 10.88
CA ASP A 157 19.44 -5.69 11.33
C ASP A 157 18.65 -6.24 10.14
N PHE A 158 18.23 -5.37 9.22
CA PHE A 158 17.58 -5.78 7.99
C PHE A 158 18.44 -6.75 7.18
N SER A 159 19.75 -6.46 7.02
CA SER A 159 20.66 -7.32 6.27
C SER A 159 20.83 -8.68 6.92
N ARG A 160 21.06 -8.71 8.24
CA ARG A 160 21.22 -9.96 8.99
C ARG A 160 19.97 -10.85 8.88
N GLU A 161 18.79 -10.29 9.14
CA GLU A 161 17.54 -11.04 9.06
C GLU A 161 17.26 -11.55 7.64
N ALA A 162 17.51 -10.73 6.61
CA ALA A 162 17.32 -11.13 5.22
C ALA A 162 18.21 -12.32 4.84
N VAL A 163 19.46 -12.33 5.31
CA VAL A 163 20.41 -13.44 5.10
C VAL A 163 19.98 -14.69 5.84
N GLU A 164 19.58 -14.59 7.11
CA GLU A 164 19.06 -15.72 7.90
C GLU A 164 17.84 -16.37 7.23
N LEU A 165 16.91 -15.53 6.77
CA LEU A 165 15.68 -15.98 6.11
C LEU A 165 15.94 -16.63 4.75
N ALA A 166 16.91 -16.12 3.99
CA ALA A 166 17.35 -16.72 2.73
C ALA A 166 18.10 -18.06 2.93
N ALA A 167 18.59 -18.34 4.13
CA ALA A 167 19.22 -19.62 4.46
C ALA A 167 18.23 -20.72 4.83
N LEU A 168 16.94 -20.40 5.03
CA LEU A 168 15.93 -21.40 5.36
C LEU A 168 15.77 -22.41 4.21
N PRO A 169 15.59 -23.72 4.50
CA PRO A 169 15.47 -24.76 3.47
C PRO A 169 14.36 -24.50 2.44
N VAL A 170 13.26 -23.88 2.86
CA VAL A 170 12.13 -23.55 1.96
C VAL A 170 12.43 -22.39 1.00
N ARG A 171 13.55 -21.67 1.21
CA ARG A 171 13.97 -20.50 0.43
C ARG A 171 15.38 -20.64 -0.17
N SER A 172 16.11 -21.70 0.14
CA SER A 172 17.49 -21.89 -0.32
C SER A 172 17.59 -21.82 -1.84
N ASP A 173 16.68 -22.51 -2.52
CA ASP A 173 16.68 -22.62 -3.98
C ASP A 173 16.31 -21.28 -4.63
N LEU A 174 15.31 -20.59 -4.07
CA LEU A 174 14.83 -19.29 -4.56
C LEU A 174 15.85 -18.17 -4.34
N SER A 175 16.61 -18.24 -3.25
CA SER A 175 17.59 -17.22 -2.87
C SER A 175 18.99 -17.46 -3.44
N GLN A 176 19.25 -18.64 -4.01
CA GLN A 176 20.59 -19.09 -4.41
C GLN A 176 21.32 -18.04 -5.26
N ALA A 177 20.70 -17.59 -6.35
CA ALA A 177 21.30 -16.63 -7.27
C ALA A 177 21.68 -15.31 -6.58
N TRP A 178 20.80 -14.80 -5.70
CA TRP A 178 21.08 -13.60 -4.93
C TRP A 178 22.20 -13.81 -3.93
N ARG A 179 22.19 -14.93 -3.18
CA ARG A 179 23.22 -15.25 -2.18
C ARG A 179 24.59 -15.42 -2.80
N GLU A 180 24.67 -16.11 -3.94
CA GLU A 180 25.92 -16.27 -4.70
C GLU A 180 26.46 -14.91 -5.13
N LEU A 181 25.63 -14.07 -5.76
CA LEU A 181 26.04 -12.73 -6.17
C LEU A 181 26.48 -11.87 -4.97
N ALA A 182 25.66 -11.82 -3.92
CA ALA A 182 25.91 -11.00 -2.75
C ALA A 182 27.15 -11.44 -1.95
N SER A 183 27.53 -12.72 -2.05
CA SER A 183 28.77 -13.24 -1.44
C SER A 183 30.05 -12.76 -2.13
N THR A 184 29.97 -12.34 -3.40
CA THR A 184 31.13 -11.85 -4.16
C THR A 184 31.49 -10.40 -3.89
N VAL A 185 30.65 -9.70 -3.13
CA VAL A 185 30.71 -8.26 -2.98
C VAL A 185 31.43 -7.88 -1.70
N ASN A 186 32.42 -6.99 -1.82
CA ASN A 186 33.11 -6.41 -0.68
C ASN A 186 32.36 -5.14 -0.19
N PRO A 187 31.81 -5.12 1.04
CA PRO A 187 31.09 -3.97 1.58
C PRO A 187 31.94 -2.69 1.69
N ASP A 188 33.26 -2.82 1.83
CA ASP A 188 34.22 -1.72 1.96
C ASP A 188 34.79 -1.21 0.64
N ALA A 189 34.51 -1.90 -0.48
CA ALA A 189 34.90 -1.43 -1.80
C ALA A 189 34.19 -0.12 -2.16
N ASP A 190 34.76 0.64 -3.10
CA ASP A 190 34.15 1.86 -3.61
C ASP A 190 32.75 1.58 -4.17
N ALA A 191 31.83 2.50 -3.92
CA ALA A 191 30.44 2.34 -4.31
C ALA A 191 30.31 2.32 -5.84
N ASP A 192 29.76 1.24 -6.37
CA ASP A 192 29.50 1.04 -7.79
C ASP A 192 28.00 0.88 -8.07
N GLU A 193 27.48 1.74 -8.94
CA GLU A 193 26.04 1.79 -9.26
C GLU A 193 25.57 0.51 -9.94
N MET A 194 26.40 -0.07 -10.82
CA MET A 194 26.04 -1.27 -11.57
C MET A 194 25.96 -2.48 -10.65
N THR A 195 26.90 -2.60 -9.70
CA THR A 195 26.87 -3.60 -8.65
C THR A 195 25.63 -3.43 -7.77
N ALA A 196 25.32 -2.20 -7.35
CA ALA A 196 24.16 -1.94 -6.52
C ALA A 196 22.84 -2.33 -7.20
N ARG A 197 22.70 -1.98 -8.49
CA ARG A 197 21.55 -2.34 -9.31
C ARG A 197 21.41 -3.85 -9.49
N ARG A 198 22.50 -4.55 -9.83
CA ARG A 198 22.49 -6.02 -9.99
C ARG A 198 22.08 -6.72 -8.70
N LEU A 199 22.58 -6.26 -7.56
CA LEU A 199 22.18 -6.79 -6.25
C LEU A 199 20.69 -6.56 -5.97
N ALA A 200 20.20 -5.35 -6.20
CA ALA A 200 18.79 -5.01 -5.99
C ALA A 200 17.85 -5.81 -6.90
N GLU A 201 18.18 -5.94 -8.19
CA GLU A 201 17.42 -6.73 -9.16
C GLU A 201 17.41 -8.22 -8.78
N SER A 202 18.56 -8.77 -8.38
CA SER A 202 18.66 -10.16 -7.94
C SER A 202 17.89 -10.42 -6.64
N PHE A 203 17.92 -9.47 -5.69
CA PHE A 203 17.16 -9.57 -4.45
C PHE A 203 15.66 -9.45 -4.71
N ALA A 204 15.23 -8.51 -5.57
CA ALA A 204 13.84 -8.38 -5.99
C ALA A 204 13.33 -9.65 -6.70
N ALA A 205 14.16 -10.28 -7.53
CA ALA A 205 13.83 -11.55 -8.18
C ALA A 205 13.61 -12.68 -7.15
N TYR A 206 14.48 -12.78 -6.14
CA TYR A 206 14.30 -13.71 -5.02
C TYR A 206 12.98 -13.45 -4.27
N LEU A 207 12.68 -12.21 -3.90
CA LEU A 207 11.43 -11.86 -3.22
C LEU A 207 10.20 -12.20 -4.07
N LYS A 208 10.25 -11.91 -5.38
CA LYS A 208 9.19 -12.29 -6.32
C LYS A 208 9.03 -13.80 -6.42
N GLY A 209 10.14 -14.54 -6.42
CA GLY A 209 10.14 -16.00 -6.35
C GLY A 209 9.43 -16.51 -5.10
N CYS A 210 9.72 -15.96 -3.92
CA CYS A 210 9.02 -16.33 -2.69
C CYS A 210 7.53 -15.99 -2.71
N LYS A 211 7.13 -14.90 -3.36
CA LYS A 211 5.70 -14.56 -3.50
C LYS A 211 4.95 -15.55 -4.40
N LEU A 212 5.61 -16.10 -5.41
CA LEU A 212 5.02 -17.03 -6.37
C LEU A 212 5.08 -18.48 -5.89
N ASP A 213 6.04 -18.81 -5.03
CA ASP A 213 6.21 -20.15 -4.47
C ASP A 213 5.29 -20.34 -3.26
N GLU A 214 4.32 -21.21 -3.45
CA GLU A 214 3.32 -21.62 -2.47
C GLU A 214 3.93 -22.16 -1.16
N ARG A 215 5.14 -22.73 -1.21
CA ARG A 215 5.87 -23.22 -0.02
C ARG A 215 6.41 -22.07 0.83
N ALA A 216 6.68 -20.91 0.24
CA ALA A 216 7.23 -19.74 0.90
C ALA A 216 6.10 -18.81 1.39
N LEU A 217 5.23 -19.32 2.28
CA LEU A 217 4.00 -18.69 2.80
C LEU A 217 4.15 -17.29 3.45
N SER A 218 5.37 -16.78 3.60
CA SER A 218 5.63 -15.45 4.17
C SER A 218 6.37 -14.59 3.15
N THR A 219 5.72 -13.53 2.68
CA THR A 219 6.34 -12.47 1.88
C THR A 219 7.22 -11.60 2.78
N LEU A 220 8.48 -11.43 2.38
CA LEU A 220 9.42 -10.56 3.09
C LEU A 220 9.37 -9.12 2.58
N PRO A 221 9.70 -8.15 3.45
CA PRO A 221 10.02 -6.81 2.99
C PRO A 221 11.32 -6.80 2.15
N PRO A 222 11.50 -5.80 1.25
CA PRO A 222 10.58 -4.67 1.05
C PRO A 222 9.40 -4.95 0.11
N GLY A 223 8.19 -4.57 0.53
CA GLY A 223 6.94 -4.74 -0.23
C GLY A 223 6.93 -4.02 -1.57
N ARG A 224 7.54 -2.82 -1.67
CA ARG A 224 7.66 -2.10 -2.95
C ARG A 224 8.59 -2.77 -3.96
N PHE A 225 9.43 -3.72 -3.56
CA PHE A 225 10.21 -4.51 -4.53
C PHE A 225 9.31 -5.50 -5.29
N LEU A 226 8.21 -5.91 -4.66
CA LEU A 226 7.19 -6.77 -5.26
C LEU A 226 6.17 -5.96 -6.07
N MET A 227 5.78 -4.80 -5.54
CA MET A 227 4.77 -3.91 -6.12
C MET A 227 5.30 -2.47 -6.13
N PRO A 228 6.15 -2.08 -7.10
CA PRO A 228 6.81 -0.78 -7.10
C PRO A 228 5.84 0.40 -7.27
N GLY A 229 4.75 0.19 -8.03
CA GLY A 229 3.83 1.27 -8.40
C GLY A 229 4.60 2.39 -9.10
N ASP A 230 4.39 3.64 -8.67
CA ASP A 230 5.03 4.83 -9.26
C ASP A 230 6.53 4.94 -9.01
N LEU A 231 7.11 4.04 -8.19
CA LEU A 231 8.54 4.02 -7.88
C LEU A 231 9.33 3.08 -8.80
N GLU A 232 8.70 2.51 -9.82
CA GLU A 232 9.39 1.65 -10.79
C GLU A 232 10.54 2.41 -11.46
N GLY A 233 11.75 1.82 -11.41
CA GLY A 233 12.98 2.46 -11.91
C GLY A 233 13.58 3.55 -11.00
N SER A 234 12.98 3.84 -9.84
CA SER A 234 13.51 4.81 -8.90
C SER A 234 14.81 4.33 -8.23
N PRO A 235 15.82 5.20 -8.06
CA PRO A 235 17.00 4.89 -7.24
C PRO A 235 16.67 4.48 -5.80
N ALA A 236 15.50 4.90 -5.27
CA ALA A 236 15.05 4.48 -3.95
C ALA A 236 14.80 2.95 -3.84
N LEU A 237 14.62 2.24 -4.96
CA LEU A 237 14.47 0.78 -5.03
C LEU A 237 15.76 0.07 -5.49
N THR A 238 16.91 0.76 -5.47
CA THR A 238 18.20 0.21 -5.92
C THR A 238 19.13 -0.10 -4.74
N PHE A 239 18.61 -0.81 -3.74
CA PHE A 239 19.38 -1.33 -2.62
C PHE A 239 19.13 -2.82 -2.40
N ALA A 240 20.04 -3.49 -1.71
CA ALA A 240 19.90 -4.88 -1.31
C ALA A 240 20.56 -5.10 0.06
N PRO A 241 20.13 -6.10 0.83
CA PRO A 241 20.85 -6.51 2.02
C PRO A 241 22.23 -7.08 1.63
N LEU A 242 23.22 -6.89 2.52
CA LEU A 242 24.58 -7.40 2.32
C LEU A 242 24.82 -8.67 3.14
N MET A 243 25.58 -9.62 2.59
CA MET A 243 25.92 -10.87 3.28
C MET A 243 26.83 -10.66 4.48
N ILE A 244 27.75 -9.71 4.36
CA ILE A 244 28.72 -9.33 5.38
C ILE A 244 28.71 -7.79 5.44
N LEU A 245 28.79 -7.27 6.65
CA LEU A 245 28.96 -5.84 6.91
C LEU A 245 30.38 -5.60 7.39
N ALA A 246 30.95 -4.46 7.03
CA ALA A 246 32.20 -3.98 7.57
C ALA A 246 32.09 -3.76 9.08
N ASP A 247 33.19 -3.99 9.79
CA ASP A 247 33.26 -3.78 11.23
C ASP A 247 33.17 -2.27 11.56
N GLY A 248 32.25 -1.91 12.45
CA GLY A 248 32.07 -0.54 12.89
C GLY A 248 31.33 0.33 11.86
N ARG A 249 31.77 1.59 11.71
CA ARG A 249 31.10 2.55 10.84
C ARG A 249 31.59 2.38 9.39
N PRO A 250 30.69 2.23 8.40
CA PRO A 250 31.12 2.05 7.02
C PRO A 250 31.92 3.25 6.51
N ARG A 251 32.95 2.97 5.72
CA ARG A 251 33.76 4.00 5.07
C ARG A 251 32.89 4.87 4.15
N SER A 252 33.06 6.18 4.22
CA SER A 252 32.35 7.09 3.32
C SER A 252 32.68 6.76 1.85
N GLY A 253 31.63 6.66 1.02
CA GLY A 253 31.78 6.27 -0.38
C GLY A 253 31.94 4.76 -0.61
N SER A 254 31.86 3.92 0.43
CA SER A 254 31.81 2.48 0.24
C SER A 254 30.43 2.01 -0.24
N LEU A 255 30.38 0.80 -0.80
CA LEU A 255 29.14 0.18 -1.20
C LEU A 255 28.18 0.02 0.00
N GLN A 256 28.66 -0.36 1.18
CA GLN A 256 27.81 -0.44 2.38
C GLN A 256 27.20 0.92 2.73
N ALA A 257 28.00 1.99 2.72
CA ALA A 257 27.49 3.34 3.00
C ALA A 257 26.42 3.76 1.97
N MET A 258 26.59 3.39 0.70
CA MET A 258 25.59 3.63 -0.35
C MET A 258 24.29 2.87 -0.09
N MET A 259 24.38 1.58 0.25
CA MET A 259 23.21 0.72 0.52
C MET A 259 22.43 1.19 1.74
N GLU A 260 23.14 1.49 2.84
CA GLU A 260 22.53 1.99 4.07
C GLU A 260 21.81 3.33 3.84
N ARG A 261 22.45 4.27 3.12
CA ARG A 261 21.82 5.54 2.74
C ARG A 261 20.56 5.32 1.90
N ARG A 262 20.58 4.40 0.93
CA ARG A 262 19.41 4.10 0.08
C ARG A 262 18.28 3.44 0.86
N TYR A 263 18.60 2.54 1.79
CA TYR A 263 17.63 1.94 2.71
C TYR A 263 16.97 2.99 3.61
N GLU A 264 17.75 3.92 4.17
CA GLU A 264 17.18 5.02 4.98
C GLU A 264 16.37 6.02 4.14
N ALA A 265 16.77 6.26 2.89
CA ALA A 265 15.99 7.03 1.93
C ALA A 265 14.66 6.33 1.61
N TYR A 266 14.66 5.01 1.41
CA TYR A 266 13.44 4.22 1.23
C TYR A 266 12.49 4.36 2.42
N LYS A 267 12.99 4.17 3.64
CA LYS A 267 12.20 4.38 4.86
C LYS A 267 11.60 5.79 4.92
N THR A 268 12.42 6.80 4.61
CA THR A 268 12.05 8.21 4.79
C THR A 268 11.11 8.75 3.72
N HIS A 269 11.32 8.37 2.47
CA HIS A 269 10.60 8.93 1.33
C HIS A 269 9.52 8.00 0.75
N VAL A 270 9.49 6.73 1.16
CA VAL A 270 8.51 5.76 0.66
C VAL A 270 7.64 5.23 1.80
N VAL A 271 8.24 4.64 2.83
CA VAL A 271 7.48 3.96 3.89
C VAL A 271 6.77 4.94 4.81
N LYS A 272 7.49 5.97 5.32
CA LYS A 272 6.91 6.96 6.24
C LYS A 272 5.78 7.77 5.61
N PRO A 273 5.91 8.34 4.38
CA PRO A 273 4.85 9.13 3.77
C PRO A 273 3.60 8.28 3.54
N PHE A 274 3.75 7.07 2.98
CA PHE A 274 2.62 6.15 2.77
C PHE A 274 1.82 5.91 4.06
N PHE A 275 2.52 5.62 5.17
CA PHE A 275 1.85 5.38 6.44
C PHE A 275 1.17 6.63 7.00
N ARG A 276 1.84 7.79 6.96
CA ARG A 276 1.33 9.06 7.49
C ARG A 276 0.15 9.59 6.65
N GLU A 277 0.23 9.49 5.34
CA GLU A 277 -0.74 10.11 4.43
C GLU A 277 -1.98 9.25 4.20
N HIS A 278 -1.82 7.92 4.23
CA HIS A 278 -2.94 7.01 3.97
C HIS A 278 -3.35 6.27 5.22
N ILE A 279 -2.45 5.51 5.86
CA ILE A 279 -2.83 4.58 6.94
C ILE A 279 -3.35 5.30 8.19
N THR A 280 -2.66 6.34 8.67
CA THR A 280 -3.11 7.05 9.89
C THR A 280 -4.40 7.84 9.71
N ARG A 281 -4.85 8.04 8.47
CA ARG A 281 -6.08 8.74 8.13
C ARG A 281 -7.28 7.82 7.95
N LEU A 282 -7.09 6.49 8.02
CA LEU A 282 -8.17 5.53 7.88
C LEU A 282 -9.02 5.45 9.15
N ASP A 283 -10.34 5.50 8.99
CA ASP A 283 -11.28 5.27 10.09
C ASP A 283 -11.58 3.78 10.26
N ARG A 284 -11.64 3.05 9.15
CA ARG A 284 -11.95 1.61 9.10
C ARG A 284 -11.08 0.93 8.05
N GLN A 285 -10.86 -0.37 8.24
CA GLN A 285 -10.04 -1.18 7.34
C GLN A 285 -10.73 -2.51 7.03
N ILE A 286 -10.73 -2.88 5.75
CA ILE A 286 -11.06 -4.23 5.27
C ILE A 286 -9.79 -4.86 4.72
N VAL A 287 -9.49 -6.08 5.15
CA VAL A 287 -8.38 -6.90 4.64
C VAL A 287 -8.98 -8.13 3.97
N LEU A 288 -8.82 -8.21 2.65
CA LEU A 288 -9.26 -9.36 1.86
C LEU A 288 -8.17 -10.43 1.84
N ILE A 289 -8.58 -11.67 2.09
CA ILE A 289 -7.73 -12.84 2.17
C ILE A 289 -8.34 -13.92 1.27
N ASP A 290 -7.59 -14.38 0.27
CA ASP A 290 -7.96 -15.56 -0.51
C ASP A 290 -7.49 -16.82 0.22
N ALA A 291 -8.40 -17.40 1.01
CA ALA A 291 -8.12 -18.64 1.74
C ALA A 291 -7.98 -19.86 0.81
N MET A 292 -8.63 -19.86 -0.34
CA MET A 292 -8.56 -20.99 -1.27
C MET A 292 -7.19 -21.08 -1.92
N GLN A 293 -6.62 -19.93 -2.29
CA GLN A 293 -5.24 -19.88 -2.77
C GLN A 293 -4.27 -20.40 -1.69
N ALA A 294 -4.45 -20.01 -0.43
CA ALA A 294 -3.59 -20.46 0.67
C ALA A 294 -3.74 -21.95 1.00
N LEU A 295 -4.91 -22.56 0.73
CA LEU A 295 -5.17 -23.99 0.99
C LEU A 295 -4.73 -24.90 -0.16
N ASN A 296 -4.67 -24.37 -1.39
CA ASN A 296 -4.23 -25.11 -2.57
C ASN A 296 -2.69 -25.08 -2.77
N ALA A 297 -2.01 -24.28 -1.93
CA ALA A 297 -0.56 -24.06 -1.88
C ALA A 297 0.20 -25.16 -1.13
#